data_AF-A0A327GTV4-F1
#
_entry.id   AF-A0A327GTV4-F1
#
_cell.length_a   1.000
_cell.length_b   1.000
_cell.length_c   1.000
_cell.angle_alpha   90.00
_cell.angle_beta   90.00
_cell.angle_gamma   90.00
#
_symmetry.space_group_name_H-M   'P 1'
#
loop_
_entity.id
_entity.type
_entity.pdbx_description
1 polymer ?
#
loop_
_entity_poly.entity_id
_entity_poly.type
_entity_poly.pdbx_seq_one_letter_code
_entity_poly.pdbx_strand_id
1 'polypeptide(L)'
;MWKILGSIFGNSDKKKTKKPENNNGSQESISKNNWIGPDGTESGPDVPEDWYLTYDGPAPIVEDIYDENYGVDRGNGAVPIDFYIKKWGVPEGFGKTDHEKKWSTE
;
A
#
# COMPACT_ATOMS: atom_id res chain seq x y z
N MET A 1 -36.31 -50.75 36.77
CA MET A 1 -36.47 -50.42 35.34
C MET A 1 -35.37 -49.43 34.98
N TRP A 2 -34.52 -49.79 34.03
CA TRP A 2 -33.32 -49.06 33.60
C TRP A 2 -33.73 -47.96 32.61
N LYS A 3 -33.17 -46.75 32.72
CA LYS A 3 -32.78 -45.92 31.56
C LYS A 3 -31.60 -45.00 31.94
N ILE A 4 -30.58 -45.05 31.10
CA ILE A 4 -29.31 -44.31 31.15
C ILE A 4 -29.39 -43.15 30.13
N LEU A 5 -28.39 -42.26 30.20
CA LEU A 5 -27.91 -41.20 29.26
C LEU A 5 -28.38 -39.78 29.61
N GLY A 6 -27.53 -38.75 29.68
CA GLY A 6 -26.10 -38.61 29.41
C GLY A 6 -25.60 -37.21 29.79
N SER A 7 -24.28 -37.08 29.98
CA SER A 7 -23.52 -35.92 30.49
C SER A 7 -23.65 -34.61 29.70
N ILE A 8 -23.37 -33.46 30.35
CA ILE A 8 -22.39 -32.45 29.90
C ILE A 8 -21.93 -31.60 31.10
N PHE A 9 -20.61 -31.43 31.14
CA PHE A 9 -19.78 -30.68 32.09
C PHE A 9 -20.01 -29.17 31.93
N GLY A 10 -20.25 -28.46 33.03
CA GLY A 10 -20.25 -27.00 33.04
C GLY A 10 -19.63 -26.53 34.35
N ASN A 11 -18.41 -25.99 34.31
CA ASN A 11 -17.85 -25.34 35.49
C ASN A 11 -17.00 -24.13 35.10
N SER A 12 -17.66 -22.97 35.14
CA SER A 12 -17.22 -21.70 35.71
C SER A 12 -15.70 -21.46 35.82
N ASP A 13 -15.13 -20.74 34.86
CA ASP A 13 -13.78 -20.16 34.98
C ASP A 13 -13.80 -18.88 35.83
N LYS A 14 -13.27 -18.98 37.06
CA LYS A 14 -12.86 -17.84 37.88
C LYS A 14 -11.36 -17.58 37.69
N LYS A 15 -11.08 -16.41 37.11
CA LYS A 15 -9.92 -15.51 37.28
C LYS A 15 -8.65 -16.08 37.95
N LYS A 16 -7.53 -16.06 37.22
CA LYS A 16 -6.20 -15.77 37.79
C LYS A 16 -5.50 -14.64 37.03
N THR A 17 -5.11 -13.64 37.80
CA THR A 17 -4.35 -12.43 37.48
C THR A 17 -2.89 -12.76 37.13
N LYS A 18 -2.37 -12.25 36.01
CA LYS A 18 -0.97 -11.80 35.88
C LYS A 18 -0.91 -10.62 34.89
N LYS A 19 -0.31 -9.52 35.34
CA LYS A 19 0.12 -8.33 34.58
C LYS A 19 1.63 -8.50 34.28
N PRO A 20 2.26 -7.63 33.49
CA PRO A 20 2.39 -7.62 32.03
C PRO A 20 3.82 -8.01 31.58
N GLU A 21 3.98 -8.76 30.50
CA GLU A 21 5.26 -8.87 29.79
C GLU A 21 5.06 -8.70 28.28
N ASN A 22 5.44 -7.49 27.85
CA ASN A 22 6.02 -7.09 26.58
C ASN A 22 6.60 -8.21 25.70
N ASN A 23 6.47 -7.99 24.38
CA ASN A 23 7.10 -8.69 23.25
C ASN A 23 6.30 -9.84 22.64
N ASN A 24 5.18 -9.54 21.99
CA ASN A 24 4.87 -10.29 20.77
C ASN A 24 4.35 -9.30 19.74
N GLY A 25 5.15 -9.07 18.71
CA GLY A 25 4.82 -8.19 17.61
C GLY A 25 3.44 -8.56 17.11
N SER A 26 2.51 -7.62 17.26
CA SER A 26 1.42 -7.50 16.30
C SER A 26 2.10 -7.27 14.96
N GLN A 27 2.52 -8.34 14.30
CA GLN A 27 2.61 -8.37 12.86
C GLN A 27 1.15 -8.25 12.41
N GLU A 28 0.65 -7.03 12.54
CA GLU A 28 -0.50 -6.53 11.81
C GLU A 28 -0.25 -7.04 10.40
N SER A 29 -1.09 -7.98 9.98
CA SER A 29 -1.05 -8.45 8.61
C SER A 29 -1.20 -7.21 7.77
N ILE A 30 -0.09 -6.70 7.22
CA ILE A 30 -0.06 -5.61 6.26
C ILE A 30 -1.20 -5.96 5.31
N SER A 31 -2.27 -5.16 5.35
CA SER A 31 -3.52 -5.51 4.69
C SER A 31 -3.16 -5.80 3.24
N LYS A 32 -3.44 -7.02 2.77
CA LYS A 32 -3.27 -7.42 1.37
C LYS A 32 -4.36 -6.76 0.50
N ASN A 33 -4.72 -5.55 0.84
CA ASN A 33 -5.85 -4.82 0.32
C ASN A 33 -5.29 -3.47 -0.09
N ASN A 34 -5.64 -3.06 -1.30
CA ASN A 34 -5.34 -1.72 -1.77
C ASN A 34 -6.00 -0.67 -0.85
N TRP A 35 -5.34 0.47 -0.71
CA TRP A 35 -5.86 1.66 -0.05
C TRP A 35 -6.54 2.56 -1.08
N ILE A 36 -7.63 3.23 -0.68
CA ILE A 36 -8.29 4.22 -1.52
C ILE A 36 -7.87 5.61 -1.05
N GLY A 37 -7.24 6.35 -1.95
CA GLY A 37 -6.81 7.72 -1.73
C GLY A 37 -7.97 8.68 -1.44
N PRO A 38 -7.68 9.88 -0.90
CA PRO A 38 -8.70 10.91 -0.65
C PRO A 38 -9.37 11.40 -1.95
N ASP A 39 -8.71 11.22 -3.08
CA ASP A 39 -9.20 11.49 -4.44
C ASP A 39 -10.01 10.33 -5.04
N GLY A 40 -10.18 9.23 -4.30
CA GLY A 40 -10.86 8.02 -4.76
C GLY A 40 -9.97 7.06 -5.55
N THR A 41 -8.66 7.33 -5.65
CA THR A 41 -7.73 6.51 -6.43
C THR A 41 -7.29 5.28 -5.66
N GLU A 42 -7.51 4.10 -6.22
CA GLU A 42 -7.01 2.86 -5.66
C GLU A 42 -5.48 2.80 -5.77
N SER A 43 -4.82 2.43 -4.67
CA SER A 43 -3.36 2.41 -4.54
C SER A 43 -2.90 1.18 -3.78
N GLY A 44 -1.90 0.46 -4.29
CA GLY A 44 -1.39 -0.75 -3.67
C GLY A 44 -0.88 -1.78 -4.68
N PRO A 45 -0.40 -2.94 -4.18
CA PRO A 45 0.27 -3.94 -4.98
C PRO A 45 -0.65 -4.66 -5.99
N ASP A 46 -1.96 -4.62 -5.77
CA ASP A 46 -2.92 -5.23 -6.71
C ASP A 46 -3.42 -4.25 -7.78
N VAL A 47 -2.96 -2.99 -7.75
CA VAL A 47 -3.27 -2.01 -8.79
C VAL A 47 -2.47 -2.33 -10.05
N PRO A 48 -3.09 -2.31 -11.25
CA PRO A 48 -2.36 -2.55 -12.49
C PRO A 48 -1.17 -1.60 -12.66
N GLU A 49 -0.06 -2.09 -13.23
CA GLU A 49 1.13 -1.26 -13.51
C GLU A 49 0.81 -0.08 -14.45
N ASP A 50 -0.18 -0.25 -15.34
CA ASP A 50 -0.60 0.72 -16.34
C ASP A 50 -1.77 1.63 -15.90
N TRP A 51 -2.07 1.67 -14.60
CA TRP A 51 -3.14 2.47 -14.00
C TRP A 51 -3.15 3.95 -14.46
N TYR A 52 -1.98 4.51 -14.74
CA TYR A 52 -1.80 5.91 -15.15
C TYR A 52 -2.45 6.23 -16.52
N LEU A 53 -2.73 5.22 -17.34
CA LEU A 53 -3.37 5.39 -18.66
C LEU A 53 -4.82 5.84 -18.55
N THR A 54 -5.54 5.35 -17.54
CA THR A 54 -6.96 5.66 -17.29
C THR A 54 -7.16 6.68 -16.16
N TYR A 55 -6.07 7.09 -15.52
CA TYR A 55 -6.11 8.01 -14.40
C TYR A 55 -6.29 9.46 -14.86
N ASP A 56 -7.42 10.07 -14.49
CA ASP A 56 -7.78 11.46 -14.83
C ASP A 56 -7.68 12.42 -13.63
N GLY A 57 -7.07 11.98 -12.52
CA GLY A 57 -6.90 12.77 -11.31
C GLY A 57 -5.75 13.80 -11.38
N PRO A 58 -5.48 14.49 -10.25
CA PRO A 58 -4.37 15.44 -10.15
C PRO A 58 -3.01 14.76 -10.33
N ALA A 59 -1.96 15.54 -10.62
CA ALA A 59 -0.59 15.01 -10.75
C ALA A 59 -0.18 14.16 -9.53
N PRO A 60 0.32 12.93 -9.73
CA PRO A 60 0.94 12.12 -8.68
C PRO A 60 2.07 12.83 -7.96
N ILE A 61 2.15 12.70 -6.62
CA ILE A 61 3.30 13.26 -5.91
C ILE A 61 4.46 12.32 -6.19
N VAL A 62 5.52 12.84 -6.81
CA VAL A 62 6.75 12.07 -7.02
C VAL A 62 7.54 12.07 -5.72
N GLU A 63 7.83 10.87 -5.23
CA GLU A 63 8.58 10.64 -4.00
C GLU A 63 10.02 10.18 -4.29
N ASP A 64 10.24 9.48 -5.40
CA ASP A 64 11.55 8.93 -5.77
C ASP A 64 11.67 8.70 -7.30
N ILE A 65 12.86 8.28 -7.75
CA ILE A 65 13.11 7.81 -9.12
C ILE A 65 13.66 6.38 -9.07
N TYR A 66 13.03 5.49 -9.83
CA TYR A 66 13.49 4.11 -10.01
C TYR A 66 13.69 3.81 -11.50
N ASP A 67 14.94 3.68 -11.93
CA ASP A 67 15.33 3.50 -13.32
C ASP A 67 14.70 4.56 -14.25
N GLU A 68 13.70 4.18 -15.05
CA GLU A 68 12.99 5.04 -16.01
C GLU A 68 11.59 5.47 -15.51
N ASN A 69 11.28 5.21 -14.24
CA ASN A 69 10.00 5.52 -13.62
C ASN A 69 10.13 6.51 -12.46
N TYR A 70 9.14 7.39 -12.33
CA TYR A 70 8.92 8.09 -11.08
C TYR A 70 8.18 7.17 -10.10
N GLY A 71 8.72 7.06 -8.89
CA GLY A 71 8.03 6.51 -7.74
C GLY A 71 7.01 7.52 -7.24
N VAL A 72 5.74 7.14 -7.14
CA VAL A 72 4.65 8.05 -6.81
C VAL A 72 3.80 7.56 -5.65
N ASP A 73 3.10 8.48 -5.00
CA ASP A 73 2.27 8.22 -3.81
C ASP A 73 0.98 7.42 -4.03
N ARG A 74 0.66 7.03 -5.28
CA ARG A 74 -0.63 6.42 -5.63
C ARG A 74 -0.56 5.40 -6.76
N GLY A 75 -1.68 4.70 -6.99
CA GLY A 75 -1.76 3.63 -7.97
C GLY A 75 -0.87 2.45 -7.57
N ASN A 76 -0.17 1.86 -8.53
CA ASN A 76 0.88 0.88 -8.23
C ASN A 76 2.20 1.54 -7.78
N GLY A 77 2.20 2.85 -7.54
CA GLY A 77 3.37 3.56 -7.02
C GLY A 77 4.47 3.83 -8.05
N ALA A 78 4.22 3.57 -9.34
CA ALA A 78 5.15 3.87 -10.42
C ALA A 78 4.44 4.45 -11.64
N VAL A 79 5.11 5.40 -12.31
CA VAL A 79 4.71 5.95 -13.61
C VAL A 79 5.97 6.19 -14.46
N PRO A 80 5.98 5.82 -15.76
CA PRO A 80 7.08 6.14 -16.65
C PRO A 80 7.37 7.65 -16.71
N ILE A 81 8.64 8.04 -16.59
CA ILE A 81 9.06 9.45 -16.52
C ILE A 81 8.55 10.25 -17.72
N ASP A 82 8.70 9.73 -18.93
CA ASP A 82 8.26 10.39 -20.15
C ASP A 82 6.75 10.62 -20.19
N PHE A 83 5.98 9.61 -19.75
CA PHE A 83 4.52 9.73 -19.68
C PHE A 83 4.12 10.81 -18.67
N TYR A 84 4.74 10.77 -17.49
CA TYR A 84 4.47 11.72 -16.42
C TYR A 84 4.75 13.15 -16.88
N ILE A 85 5.95 13.40 -17.43
CA ILE A 85 6.35 14.75 -17.89
C ILE A 85 5.43 15.23 -19.00
N LYS A 86 5.05 14.37 -19.94
CA LYS A 86 4.13 14.73 -21.03
C LYS A 86 2.73 15.10 -20.51
N LYS A 87 2.25 14.44 -19.46
CA LYS A 87 0.89 14.63 -18.94
C LYS A 87 0.78 15.74 -17.90
N TRP A 88 1.72 15.81 -16.96
CA TRP A 88 1.68 16.71 -15.80
C TRP A 88 2.84 17.71 -15.74
N GLY A 89 3.85 17.56 -16.61
CA GLY A 89 5.07 18.37 -16.56
C GLY A 89 6.12 17.79 -15.62
N VAL A 90 7.26 18.47 -15.54
CA VAL A 90 8.37 18.09 -14.65
C VAL A 90 7.97 18.36 -13.19
N PRO A 91 8.06 17.38 -12.28
CA PRO A 91 7.68 17.58 -10.88
C PRO A 91 8.66 18.53 -10.17
N GLU A 92 8.17 19.25 -9.15
CA GLU A 92 9.02 20.16 -8.37
C GLU A 92 10.10 19.38 -7.62
N GLY A 93 11.35 19.84 -7.70
CA GLY A 93 12.51 19.15 -7.10
C GLY A 93 13.11 18.06 -7.99
N PHE A 94 12.41 17.70 -9.07
CA PHE A 94 12.82 16.72 -10.08
C PHE A 94 13.17 17.43 -11.41
N GLY A 95 13.71 16.70 -12.38
CA GLY A 95 14.17 17.15 -13.70
C GLY A 95 15.55 17.81 -13.72
N LYS A 96 16.34 17.69 -12.65
CA LYS A 96 17.63 18.37 -12.50
C LYS A 96 18.83 17.42 -12.46
N THR A 97 18.57 16.14 -12.25
CA THR A 97 19.62 15.11 -12.12
C THR A 97 20.06 14.60 -13.49
N ASP A 98 21.28 14.08 -13.59
CA ASP A 98 21.83 13.60 -14.86
C ASP A 98 21.05 12.40 -15.44
N HIS A 99 20.29 11.66 -14.61
CA HIS A 99 19.38 10.61 -15.08
C HIS A 99 18.19 11.20 -15.84
N GLU A 100 17.65 12.31 -15.36
CA GLU A 100 16.52 13.01 -16.01
C GLU A 100 16.99 13.85 -17.21
N LYS A 101 18.26 14.26 -17.23
CA LYS A 101 18.89 14.98 -18.35
C LYS A 101 19.43 14.08 -19.46
N LYS A 102 19.51 12.76 -19.27
CA LYS A 102 19.99 11.84 -20.31
C LYS A 102 19.13 11.85 -21.59
N TRP A 103 17.94 12.46 -21.57
CA TRP A 103 17.09 12.69 -22.74
C TRP A 103 17.15 14.11 -23.34
N SER A 104 18.03 15.01 -22.85
CA SER A 104 18.29 16.31 -23.51
C SER A 104 19.46 16.24 -24.51
N THR A 105 19.92 15.04 -24.90
CA THR A 105 21.01 14.88 -25.87
C THR A 105 20.77 13.66 -26.75
N GLU A 106 19.83 13.80 -27.68
CA GLU A 106 19.96 13.21 -29.02
C GLU A 106 19.66 14.27 -30.07
#